data_AF-A0A3Q2Y5S0-F1
#
_entry.id   AF-A0A3Q2Y5S0-F1
#
_cell.length_a   1.000
_cell.length_b   1.000
_cell.length_c   1.000
_cell.angle_alpha   90.00
_cell.angle_beta   90.00
_cell.angle_gamma   90.00
#
_symmetry.space_group_name_H-M   'P 1'
#
loop_
_entity.id
_entity.type
_entity.pdbx_description
1 polymer ?
#
loop_
_entity_poly.entity_id
_entity_poly.type
_entity_poly.pdbx_seq_one_letter_code
_entity_poly.pdbx_strand_id
1 'polypeptide(L)'
;PLRCGNHTCGRECHLLDDSNKCDDCEEGCSKPRPLLCPHACPLPCHSGDCPPCHQMIRQRCHCKMSAIYVDCMKMTMADEETKIALVSRRLTRNVCQVCHPGACGLECHQKVKLRCPCRRIKKELACALSSSCVVECDHNCIEQQRKVSEVNTQTHTHTYTHRQTVELEAFTKRRGGRRAKKRGRRDEDDEEDGGWIGRWQRCAVLVSLGGAVLSLAAYFLLSATQDGEGTEPLGHVF
;
A
#
# COMPACT_ATOMS: atom_id res chain seq x y z
N PRO A 1 -46.99 -11.31 -1.60
CA PRO A 1 -45.93 -11.77 -2.55
C PRO A 1 -46.00 -10.90 -3.81
N LEU A 2 -44.85 -10.54 -4.41
CA LEU A 2 -44.83 -9.70 -5.62
C LEU A 2 -45.25 -10.49 -6.87
N ARG A 3 -45.63 -9.78 -7.94
CA ARG A 3 -46.04 -10.37 -9.23
C ARG A 3 -44.97 -11.27 -9.87
N CYS A 4 -43.70 -11.08 -9.52
CA CYS A 4 -42.61 -11.94 -9.97
C CYS A 4 -42.64 -13.36 -9.36
N GLY A 5 -43.38 -13.57 -8.27
CA GLY A 5 -43.54 -14.86 -7.59
C GLY A 5 -42.33 -15.33 -6.78
N ASN A 6 -41.16 -14.72 -6.96
CA ASN A 6 -39.92 -15.10 -6.27
C ASN A 6 -39.58 -14.20 -5.07
N HIS A 7 -40.19 -13.01 -4.98
CA HIS A 7 -39.88 -12.02 -3.93
C HIS A 7 -41.14 -11.58 -3.18
N THR A 8 -40.98 -11.28 -1.89
CA THR A 8 -42.04 -10.78 -1.01
C THR A 8 -41.99 -9.26 -0.90
N CYS A 9 -43.15 -8.60 -0.89
CA CYS A 9 -43.22 -7.15 -0.73
C CYS A 9 -42.65 -6.74 0.64
N GLY A 10 -41.67 -5.84 0.64
CA GLY A 10 -41.05 -5.32 1.88
C GLY A 10 -41.81 -4.16 2.52
N ARG A 11 -42.96 -3.74 1.96
CA ARG A 11 -43.77 -2.64 2.50
C ARG A 11 -44.81 -3.16 3.50
N GLU A 12 -45.03 -2.40 4.58
CA GLU A 12 -46.01 -2.67 5.65
C GLU A 12 -47.48 -2.53 5.18
N CYS A 13 -47.71 -2.19 3.91
CA CYS A 13 -49.02 -1.93 3.30
C CYS A 13 -50.02 -3.11 3.36
N HIS A 14 -49.56 -4.31 3.72
CA HIS A 14 -50.41 -5.50 3.82
C HIS A 14 -51.21 -5.61 5.14
N LEU A 15 -51.09 -4.64 6.04
CA LEU A 15 -51.77 -4.68 7.34
C LEU A 15 -53.08 -3.87 7.40
N LEU A 16 -53.36 -2.96 6.46
CA LEU A 16 -54.47 -2.00 6.63
C LEU A 16 -55.36 -1.77 5.39
N ASP A 17 -54.99 -2.17 4.16
CA ASP A 17 -55.86 -1.97 2.99
C ASP A 17 -55.72 -3.10 1.97
N ASP A 18 -56.84 -3.69 1.54
CA ASP A 18 -56.95 -4.69 0.46
C ASP A 18 -56.64 -4.12 -0.95
N SER A 19 -56.12 -2.90 -1.02
CA SER A 19 -55.66 -2.27 -2.26
C SER A 19 -54.35 -2.92 -2.71
N ASN A 20 -54.46 -3.95 -3.55
CA ASN A 20 -53.38 -4.74 -4.18
C ASN A 20 -52.38 -3.95 -5.07
N LYS A 21 -51.96 -2.74 -4.69
CA LYS A 21 -50.90 -1.97 -5.35
C LYS A 21 -49.56 -2.24 -4.65
N CYS A 22 -49.06 -3.46 -4.79
CA CYS A 22 -47.66 -3.75 -4.46
C CYS A 22 -46.74 -3.17 -5.53
N ASP A 23 -45.52 -2.77 -5.18
CA ASP A 23 -44.54 -2.32 -6.18
C ASP A 23 -44.12 -3.47 -7.10
N ASP A 24 -43.68 -3.10 -8.30
CA ASP A 24 -43.02 -4.04 -9.18
C ASP A 24 -41.63 -4.39 -8.63
N CYS A 25 -41.19 -5.62 -8.92
CA CYS A 25 -39.89 -6.08 -8.46
C CYS A 25 -38.78 -5.44 -9.30
N GLU A 26 -37.93 -4.64 -8.66
CA GLU A 26 -36.77 -3.98 -9.29
C GLU A 26 -35.48 -4.81 -9.24
N GLU A 27 -35.52 -5.99 -8.61
CA GLU A 27 -34.36 -6.87 -8.51
C GLU A 27 -34.08 -7.61 -9.82
N GLY A 28 -32.79 -7.82 -10.12
CA GLY A 28 -32.35 -8.63 -11.25
C GLY A 28 -32.67 -10.12 -11.06
N CYS A 29 -32.73 -10.86 -12.16
CA CYS A 29 -32.92 -12.31 -12.09
C CYS A 29 -31.66 -13.02 -11.56
N SER A 30 -31.78 -13.63 -10.38
CA SER A 30 -30.72 -14.41 -9.71
C SER A 30 -30.73 -15.91 -10.04
N LYS A 31 -31.65 -16.36 -10.92
CA LYS A 31 -31.77 -17.78 -11.28
C LYS A 31 -30.57 -18.23 -12.14
N PRO A 32 -29.97 -19.40 -11.87
CA PRO A 32 -28.96 -19.96 -12.76
C PRO A 32 -29.61 -20.26 -14.11
N ARG A 33 -28.94 -19.89 -15.20
CA ARG A 33 -29.43 -20.20 -16.55
C ARG A 33 -29.47 -21.72 -16.74
N PRO A 34 -30.52 -22.27 -17.38
CA PRO A 34 -30.70 -23.72 -17.53
C PRO A 34 -29.56 -24.40 -18.30
N LEU A 35 -28.82 -23.66 -19.12
CA LEU A 35 -27.72 -24.18 -19.93
C LEU A 35 -26.33 -24.02 -19.27
N LEU A 36 -26.19 -23.69 -17.98
CA LEU A 36 -24.86 -23.49 -17.35
C LEU A 36 -23.99 -22.43 -18.06
N CYS A 37 -24.60 -21.42 -18.69
CA CYS A 37 -23.84 -20.28 -19.23
C CYS A 37 -23.37 -19.40 -18.06
N PRO A 38 -22.10 -18.94 -18.02
CA PRO A 38 -21.53 -18.18 -16.89
C PRO A 38 -22.07 -16.74 -16.79
N HIS A 39 -23.01 -16.35 -17.64
CA HIS A 39 -23.53 -14.99 -17.73
C HIS A 39 -24.85 -14.83 -16.98
N ALA A 40 -24.97 -13.71 -16.26
CA ALA A 40 -26.21 -13.33 -15.59
C ALA A 40 -27.37 -13.12 -16.59
N CYS A 41 -28.59 -13.25 -16.10
CA CYS A 41 -29.77 -12.88 -16.89
C CYS A 41 -29.89 -11.35 -16.94
N PRO A 42 -30.03 -10.72 -18.12
CA PRO A 42 -30.20 -9.27 -18.22
C PRO A 42 -31.62 -8.81 -17.85
N LEU A 43 -32.56 -9.75 -17.64
CA LEU A 43 -33.94 -9.42 -17.30
C LEU A 43 -34.11 -9.15 -15.80
N PRO A 44 -35.08 -8.29 -15.43
CA PRO A 44 -35.56 -8.21 -14.06
C PRO A 44 -36.13 -9.56 -13.61
N CYS A 45 -36.39 -9.69 -12.31
CA CYS A 45 -36.94 -10.91 -11.73
C CYS A 45 -38.20 -11.38 -12.47
N HIS A 46 -38.15 -12.59 -13.01
CA HIS A 46 -39.22 -13.18 -13.80
C HIS A 46 -39.56 -14.59 -13.32
N SER A 47 -40.80 -14.99 -13.55
CA SER A 47 -41.33 -16.27 -13.08
C SER A 47 -40.95 -17.42 -14.02
N GLY A 48 -40.91 -17.18 -15.34
CA GLY A 48 -40.55 -18.20 -16.35
C GLY A 48 -39.05 -18.49 -16.46
N ASP A 49 -38.66 -19.25 -17.49
CA ASP A 49 -37.26 -19.59 -17.78
C ASP A 49 -36.48 -18.41 -18.38
N CYS A 50 -35.17 -18.39 -18.14
CA CYS A 50 -34.29 -17.35 -18.67
C CYS A 50 -34.17 -17.47 -20.20
N PRO A 51 -34.20 -16.36 -20.96
CA PRO A 51 -34.00 -16.38 -22.41
C PRO A 51 -32.60 -16.90 -22.79
N PRO A 52 -32.39 -17.36 -24.04
CA PRO A 52 -31.09 -17.82 -24.51
C PRO A 52 -30.00 -16.75 -24.39
N CYS A 53 -28.74 -17.18 -24.23
CA CYS A 53 -27.60 -16.28 -24.08
C CYS A 53 -26.93 -16.01 -25.44
N HIS A 54 -26.99 -14.76 -25.90
CA HIS A 54 -26.30 -14.30 -27.11
C HIS A 54 -24.97 -13.58 -26.84
N GLN A 55 -24.43 -13.74 -25.62
CA GLN A 55 -23.14 -13.14 -25.28
C GLN A 55 -21.99 -13.93 -25.91
N MET A 56 -20.97 -13.21 -26.36
CA MET A 56 -19.80 -13.81 -26.99
C MET A 56 -18.79 -14.24 -25.92
N ILE A 57 -18.43 -15.52 -25.92
CA ILE A 57 -17.38 -16.06 -25.06
C ILE A 57 -16.05 -16.15 -25.82
N ARG A 58 -14.97 -15.84 -25.10
CA ARG A 58 -13.61 -15.91 -25.62
C ARG A 58 -13.09 -17.33 -25.53
N GLN A 59 -12.85 -17.96 -26.67
CA GLN A 59 -12.30 -19.31 -26.77
C GLN A 59 -10.91 -19.28 -27.39
N ARG A 60 -10.01 -20.17 -26.96
CA ARG A 60 -8.70 -20.33 -27.61
C ARG A 60 -8.86 -21.27 -28.81
N CYS A 61 -8.26 -20.93 -29.95
CA CYS A 61 -8.14 -21.88 -31.07
C CYS A 61 -7.47 -23.19 -30.60
N HIS A 62 -7.59 -24.26 -31.40
CA HIS A 62 -6.80 -25.49 -31.21
C HIS A 62 -5.29 -25.22 -31.14
N CYS A 63 -4.83 -24.18 -31.84
CA CYS A 63 -3.45 -23.70 -31.80
C CYS A 63 -3.04 -23.00 -30.50
N LYS A 64 -3.98 -22.70 -29.57
CA LYS A 64 -3.83 -21.91 -28.34
C LYS A 64 -3.23 -20.50 -28.48
N MET A 65 -2.92 -20.07 -29.70
CA MET A 65 -2.23 -18.82 -29.99
C MET A 65 -3.17 -17.62 -30.17
N SER A 66 -4.30 -17.83 -30.84
CA SER A 66 -5.31 -16.79 -31.07
C SER A 66 -6.57 -17.10 -30.29
N ALA A 67 -7.18 -16.06 -29.74
CA ALA A 67 -8.53 -16.17 -29.22
C ALA A 67 -9.54 -15.87 -30.34
N ILE A 68 -10.63 -16.60 -30.35
CA ILE A 68 -11.81 -16.35 -31.17
C ILE A 68 -12.99 -16.05 -30.25
N TYR A 69 -13.99 -15.36 -30.78
CA TYR A 69 -15.23 -15.07 -30.08
C TYR A 69 -16.31 -15.95 -30.67
N VAL A 70 -16.95 -16.75 -29.83
CA VAL A 70 -18.04 -17.66 -30.20
C VAL A 70 -19.25 -17.34 -29.32
N ASP A 71 -20.45 -17.50 -29.84
CA ASP A 71 -21.70 -17.34 -29.07
C ASP A 71 -21.79 -18.35 -27.91
N CYS A 72 -22.17 -17.91 -26.69
CA CYS A 72 -22.25 -18.75 -25.49
C CYS A 72 -23.15 -19.96 -25.74
N MET A 73 -24.36 -19.72 -26.25
CA MET A 73 -25.34 -20.79 -26.46
C MET A 73 -24.84 -21.81 -27.47
N LYS A 74 -24.24 -21.36 -28.58
CA LYS A 74 -23.65 -22.26 -29.58
C LYS A 74 -22.55 -23.13 -29.00
N MET A 75 -21.69 -22.60 -28.12
CA MET A 75 -20.61 -23.40 -27.52
C MET A 75 -21.13 -24.39 -26.47
N THR A 76 -22.12 -23.97 -25.69
CA THR A 76 -22.66 -24.74 -24.58
C THR A 76 -23.57 -25.87 -25.03
N MET A 77 -24.34 -25.68 -26.10
CA MET A 77 -25.25 -26.69 -26.65
C MET A 77 -24.60 -27.58 -27.72
N ALA A 78 -23.45 -27.18 -28.25
CA ALA A 78 -22.74 -27.92 -29.29
C ALA A 78 -22.30 -29.31 -28.82
N ASP A 79 -22.39 -30.30 -29.71
CA ASP A 79 -21.65 -31.56 -29.59
C ASP A 79 -20.15 -31.33 -29.82
N GLU A 80 -19.29 -32.24 -29.36
CA GLU A 80 -17.83 -32.08 -29.45
C GLU A 80 -17.32 -31.77 -30.87
N GLU A 81 -17.89 -32.39 -31.91
CA GLU A 81 -17.52 -32.09 -33.30
C GLU A 81 -17.85 -30.64 -33.69
N THR A 82 -19.02 -30.15 -33.29
CA THR A 82 -19.45 -28.78 -33.57
C THR A 82 -18.67 -27.78 -32.72
N LYS A 83 -18.29 -28.10 -31.48
CA LYS A 83 -17.35 -27.30 -30.68
C LYS A 83 -16.00 -27.19 -31.38
N ILE A 84 -15.47 -28.31 -31.88
CA ILE A 84 -14.20 -28.33 -32.64
C ILE A 84 -14.32 -27.43 -33.87
N ALA A 85 -15.43 -27.50 -34.59
CA ALA A 85 -15.69 -26.65 -35.77
C ALA A 85 -15.80 -25.16 -35.41
N LEU A 86 -16.52 -24.81 -34.36
CA LEU A 86 -16.68 -23.43 -33.86
C LEU A 86 -15.33 -22.85 -33.40
N VAL A 87 -14.47 -23.68 -32.81
CA VAL A 87 -13.12 -23.31 -32.35
C VAL A 87 -12.09 -23.31 -33.49
N SER A 88 -12.36 -24.05 -34.57
CA SER A 88 -11.58 -24.03 -35.79
C SER A 88 -11.89 -22.76 -36.60
N ARG A 89 -10.99 -21.78 -36.52
CA ARG A 89 -11.11 -20.54 -37.28
C ARG A 89 -11.02 -20.82 -38.77
N ARG A 90 -12.14 -20.76 -39.50
CA ARG A 90 -12.18 -20.67 -40.97
C ARG A 90 -12.15 -19.21 -41.37
N LEU A 91 -11.03 -18.74 -41.92
CA LEU A 91 -11.03 -17.50 -42.66
C LEU A 91 -11.21 -17.82 -44.15
N THR A 92 -11.87 -16.94 -44.88
CA THR A 92 -12.01 -17.05 -46.32
C THR A 92 -10.78 -16.47 -47.02
N ARG A 93 -10.32 -17.15 -48.08
CA ARG A 93 -9.26 -16.80 -49.05
C ARG A 93 -7.79 -17.05 -48.63
N ASN A 94 -7.28 -18.18 -49.14
CA ASN A 94 -5.95 -18.42 -49.73
C ASN A 94 -4.68 -18.34 -48.86
N VAL A 95 -4.77 -18.72 -47.59
CA VAL A 95 -3.63 -19.23 -46.80
C VAL A 95 -4.18 -20.41 -45.99
N CYS A 96 -3.41 -21.44 -45.63
CA CYS A 96 -3.95 -22.57 -44.86
C CYS A 96 -4.58 -22.08 -43.53
N GLN A 97 -5.93 -21.99 -43.54
CA GLN A 97 -6.78 -21.19 -42.65
C GLN A 97 -7.68 -22.10 -41.79
N VAL A 98 -7.17 -23.24 -41.27
CA VAL A 98 -7.93 -24.11 -40.37
C VAL A 98 -7.03 -24.57 -39.23
N CYS A 99 -7.36 -24.17 -38.00
CA CYS A 99 -6.80 -24.80 -36.80
C CYS A 99 -7.38 -26.22 -36.74
N HIS A 100 -6.57 -27.23 -37.03
CA HIS A 100 -6.98 -28.62 -36.91
C HIS A 100 -6.74 -29.14 -35.49
N PRO A 101 -7.50 -30.14 -35.02
CA PRO A 101 -7.13 -30.90 -33.85
C PRO A 101 -5.83 -31.69 -34.15
N GLY A 102 -4.92 -31.79 -33.18
CA GLY A 102 -3.72 -32.62 -33.28
C GLY A 102 -2.49 -31.98 -33.92
N ALA A 103 -1.51 -32.83 -34.27
CA ALA A 103 -0.22 -32.40 -34.83
C ALA A 103 -0.39 -31.85 -36.26
N CYS A 104 0.36 -30.78 -36.56
CA CYS A 104 0.31 -30.13 -37.87
C CYS A 104 1.15 -30.90 -38.89
N GLY A 105 0.63 -31.06 -40.11
CA GLY A 105 1.40 -31.64 -41.21
C GLY A 105 2.61 -30.77 -41.59
N LEU A 106 3.66 -31.40 -42.15
CA LEU A 106 4.90 -30.72 -42.54
C LEU A 106 4.70 -29.65 -43.63
N GLU A 107 3.59 -29.72 -44.37
CA GLU A 107 3.24 -28.79 -45.46
C GLU A 107 2.58 -27.48 -44.96
N CYS A 108 2.51 -27.26 -43.65
CA CYS A 108 1.92 -26.05 -43.08
C CYS A 108 2.89 -24.85 -43.14
N HIS A 109 2.67 -23.98 -44.13
CA HIS A 109 3.44 -22.73 -44.31
C HIS A 109 3.05 -21.59 -43.35
N GLN A 110 2.19 -21.84 -42.37
CA GLN A 110 1.73 -20.82 -41.42
C GLN A 110 2.87 -20.41 -40.47
N LYS A 111 3.21 -19.11 -40.42
CA LYS A 111 4.17 -18.57 -39.46
C LYS A 111 3.50 -18.28 -38.12
N VAL A 112 4.04 -18.85 -37.06
CA VAL A 112 3.56 -18.71 -35.69
C VAL A 112 4.53 -17.90 -34.84
N LYS A 113 3.98 -17.03 -33.98
CA LYS A 113 4.75 -16.17 -33.07
C LYS A 113 4.81 -16.86 -31.70
N LEU A 114 5.92 -17.53 -31.42
CA LEU A 114 6.18 -18.09 -30.11
C LEU A 114 6.88 -17.05 -29.22
N ARG A 115 6.53 -17.08 -27.94
CA ARG A 115 7.09 -16.17 -26.93
C ARG A 115 7.72 -16.96 -25.80
N CYS A 116 8.76 -16.40 -25.20
CA CYS A 116 9.31 -16.95 -23.95
C CYS A 116 8.25 -16.92 -22.83
N PRO A 117 8.42 -17.69 -21.74
CA PRO A 117 7.56 -17.62 -20.55
C PRO A 117 7.40 -16.20 -20.00
N CYS A 118 8.49 -15.43 -20.06
CA CYS A 118 8.59 -14.00 -19.75
C CYS A 118 7.91 -13.04 -20.74
N ARG A 119 7.46 -13.53 -21.89
CA ARG A 119 6.89 -12.80 -23.03
C ARG A 119 7.77 -11.73 -23.70
N ARG A 120 8.99 -11.51 -23.23
CA ARG A 120 9.99 -10.57 -23.77
C ARG A 120 10.50 -10.99 -25.15
N ILE A 121 10.98 -12.23 -25.29
CA ILE A 121 11.50 -12.75 -26.56
C ILE A 121 10.33 -13.23 -27.41
N LYS A 122 10.32 -12.85 -28.68
CA LYS A 122 9.36 -13.28 -29.68
C LYS A 122 10.13 -13.86 -30.87
N LYS A 123 9.89 -15.11 -31.20
CA LYS A 123 10.44 -15.77 -32.39
C LYS A 123 9.31 -16.18 -33.33
N GLU A 124 9.54 -16.02 -34.62
CA GLU A 124 8.59 -16.41 -35.65
C GLU A 124 9.09 -17.72 -36.28
N LEU A 125 8.31 -18.79 -36.12
CA LEU A 125 8.66 -20.14 -36.56
C LEU A 125 7.53 -20.71 -37.43
N ALA A 126 7.81 -21.69 -38.28
CA ALA A 126 6.76 -22.39 -39.02
C ALA A 126 5.91 -23.25 -38.06
N CYS A 127 4.60 -23.33 -38.30
CA CYS A 127 3.65 -24.09 -37.47
C CYS A 127 4.08 -25.56 -37.32
N ALA A 128 4.59 -26.19 -38.37
CA ALA A 128 5.12 -27.55 -38.36
C ALA A 128 6.25 -27.77 -37.34
N LEU A 129 7.06 -26.73 -37.07
CA LEU A 129 8.17 -26.77 -36.12
C LEU A 129 7.77 -26.26 -34.73
N SER A 130 6.56 -25.74 -34.58
CA SER A 130 6.16 -25.02 -33.38
C SER A 130 5.84 -25.93 -32.19
N SER A 131 5.35 -27.13 -32.44
CA SER A 131 5.07 -28.15 -31.42
C SER A 131 6.35 -28.67 -30.74
N SER A 132 7.46 -28.71 -31.48
CA SER A 132 8.77 -29.15 -31.00
C SER A 132 9.66 -28.01 -30.49
N CYS A 133 9.25 -26.74 -30.63
CA CYS A 133 10.07 -25.59 -30.28
C CYS A 133 9.50 -24.82 -29.10
N VAL A 134 10.23 -24.83 -27.98
CA VAL A 134 10.00 -23.94 -26.84
C VAL A 134 10.97 -22.77 -26.94
N VAL A 135 10.46 -21.53 -26.89
CA VAL A 135 11.31 -20.34 -26.85
C VAL A 135 11.78 -20.14 -25.42
N GLU A 136 13.04 -20.47 -25.14
CA GLU A 136 13.64 -20.27 -23.83
C GLU A 136 14.01 -18.80 -23.58
N CYS A 137 14.12 -18.44 -22.30
CA CYS A 137 14.63 -17.13 -21.87
C CYS A 137 16.15 -17.07 -22.08
N ASP A 138 16.66 -15.97 -22.62
CA ASP A 138 18.11 -15.70 -22.60
C ASP A 138 18.55 -15.19 -21.22
N HIS A 139 19.87 -15.15 -20.99
CA HIS A 139 20.44 -14.62 -19.75
C HIS A 139 19.94 -13.21 -19.41
N ASN A 140 19.81 -12.35 -20.41
CA ASN A 140 19.33 -10.98 -20.21
C ASN A 140 17.87 -10.95 -19.72
N CYS A 141 17.01 -11.81 -20.27
CA CYS A 141 15.62 -11.87 -19.87
C CYS A 141 15.44 -12.43 -18.46
N ILE A 142 16.21 -13.44 -18.09
CA ILE A 142 16.21 -14.00 -16.72
C ILE A 142 16.66 -12.92 -15.74
N GLU A 143 17.73 -12.19 -16.06
CA GLU A 143 18.26 -11.15 -15.20
C GLU A 143 17.28 -9.97 -15.03
N GLN A 144 16.62 -9.54 -16.12
CA GLN A 144 15.59 -8.51 -16.03
C GLN A 144 14.39 -8.96 -15.20
N GLN A 145 13.96 -10.21 -15.32
CA GLN A 145 12.87 -10.75 -14.52
C GLN A 145 13.22 -10.74 -13.03
N ARG A 146 14.47 -11.12 -12.69
CA ARG A 146 14.98 -11.05 -11.30
C ARG A 146 14.96 -9.61 -10.77
N LYS A 147 15.47 -8.65 -11.54
CA LYS A 147 15.48 -7.22 -11.15
C LYS A 147 14.07 -6.69 -10.92
N VAL A 148 13.11 -7.01 -11.81
CA VAL A 148 11.71 -6.60 -11.64
C VAL A 148 11.09 -7.23 -10.40
N SER A 149 11.35 -8.51 -10.13
CA SER A 149 10.86 -9.16 -8.89
C SER A 149 11.48 -8.54 -7.64
N GLU A 150 12.77 -8.22 -7.65
CA GLU A 150 13.46 -7.58 -6.52
C GLU A 150 12.89 -6.19 -6.26
N VAL A 151 12.75 -5.35 -7.29
CA VAL A 151 12.13 -4.03 -7.16
C VAL A 151 10.68 -4.15 -6.66
N ASN A 152 9.89 -5.09 -7.18
CA ASN A 152 8.52 -5.28 -6.71
C ASN A 152 8.48 -5.69 -5.22
N THR A 153 9.35 -6.62 -4.81
CA THR A 153 9.45 -6.98 -3.38
C THR A 153 9.91 -5.81 -2.51
N GLN A 154 10.92 -5.04 -2.95
CA GLN A 154 11.38 -3.86 -2.23
C GLN A 154 10.29 -2.80 -2.12
N THR A 155 9.58 -2.48 -3.21
CA THR A 155 8.46 -1.53 -3.18
C THR A 155 7.33 -2.01 -2.26
N HIS A 156 6.98 -3.30 -2.28
CA HIS A 156 6.01 -3.87 -1.37
C HIS A 156 6.47 -3.79 0.10
N THR A 157 7.74 -4.09 0.39
CA THR A 157 8.29 -3.95 1.76
C THR A 157 8.31 -2.50 2.22
N HIS A 158 8.75 -1.55 1.38
CA HIS A 158 8.80 -0.13 1.72
C HIS A 158 7.40 0.47 1.94
N THR A 159 6.42 0.08 1.11
CA THR A 159 5.03 0.52 1.29
C THR A 159 4.41 -0.08 2.56
N TYR A 160 4.68 -1.35 2.86
CA TYR A 160 4.25 -1.99 4.09
C TYR A 160 4.89 -1.35 5.33
N THR A 161 6.20 -1.12 5.34
CA THR A 161 6.91 -0.50 6.47
C THR A 161 6.45 0.93 6.68
N HIS A 162 6.30 1.72 5.61
CA HIS A 162 5.73 3.07 5.68
C HIS A 162 4.31 3.06 6.25
N ARG A 163 3.47 2.09 5.87
CA ARG A 163 2.12 1.97 6.45
C ARG A 163 2.19 1.67 7.95
N GLN A 164 3.07 0.74 8.35
CA GLN A 164 3.26 0.37 9.75
C GLN A 164 3.81 1.52 10.60
N THR A 165 4.75 2.32 10.08
CA THR A 165 5.27 3.51 10.79
C THR A 165 4.20 4.58 10.96
N VAL A 166 3.41 4.85 9.92
CA VAL A 166 2.27 5.79 9.98
C VAL A 166 1.21 5.31 10.99
N GLU A 167 0.87 4.02 10.98
CA GLU A 167 -0.07 3.43 11.95
C GLU A 167 0.44 3.54 13.40
N LEU A 168 1.73 3.27 13.63
CA LEU A 168 2.37 3.42 14.95
C LEU A 168 2.38 4.89 15.40
N GLU A 169 2.73 5.83 14.52
CA GLU A 169 2.72 7.27 14.82
C GLU A 169 1.30 7.78 15.12
N ALA A 170 0.29 7.32 14.36
CA ALA A 170 -1.11 7.62 14.65
C ALA A 170 -1.54 7.07 16.02
N PHE A 171 -1.11 5.85 16.37
CA PHE A 171 -1.38 5.26 17.68
C PHE A 171 -0.69 6.02 18.82
N THR A 172 0.58 6.42 18.65
CA THR A 172 1.32 7.18 19.67
C THR A 172 0.71 8.56 19.89
N LYS A 173 0.31 9.29 18.83
CA LYS A 173 -0.41 10.58 18.94
C LYS A 173 -1.71 10.45 19.73
N ARG A 174 -2.51 9.40 19.47
CA ARG A 174 -3.75 9.12 20.22
C ARG A 174 -3.51 8.84 21.70
N ARG A 175 -2.41 8.17 22.07
CA ARG A 175 -2.02 7.90 23.47
C ARG A 175 -1.37 9.12 24.15
N GLY A 176 -0.54 9.84 23.42
CA GLY A 176 0.19 11.04 23.86
C GLY A 176 -0.74 12.20 24.21
N GLY A 177 -1.85 12.36 23.50
CA GLY A 177 -2.88 13.36 23.83
C GLY A 177 -3.49 13.22 25.24
N ARG A 178 -3.48 12.01 25.83
CA ARG A 178 -3.95 11.78 27.21
C ARG A 178 -2.87 11.97 28.28
N ARG A 179 -1.59 11.79 27.95
CA ARG A 179 -0.45 11.92 28.89
C ARG A 179 0.19 13.31 28.85
N ALA A 180 0.23 13.96 27.69
CA ALA A 180 0.81 15.29 27.53
C ALA A 180 0.04 16.38 28.30
N LYS A 181 -1.26 16.19 28.55
CA LYS A 181 -2.07 17.15 29.31
C LYS A 181 -1.83 17.10 30.84
N LYS A 182 -1.03 16.16 31.35
CA LYS A 182 -0.75 16.03 32.81
C LYS A 182 0.70 16.28 33.21
N ARG A 183 1.58 16.67 32.30
CA ARG A 183 2.91 17.17 32.64
C ARG A 183 3.13 18.49 31.91
N GLY A 184 2.52 19.54 32.44
CA GLY A 184 3.13 20.86 32.34
C GLY A 184 4.53 20.72 32.90
N ARG A 185 5.50 20.79 32.00
CA ARG A 185 6.92 20.92 32.31
C ARG A 185 7.06 22.21 33.11
N ARG A 186 7.12 22.07 34.44
CA ARG A 186 7.91 22.98 35.24
C ARG A 186 9.32 22.74 34.74
N ASP A 187 9.86 23.67 33.98
CA ASP A 187 11.27 23.65 33.67
C ASP A 187 11.99 23.65 35.02
N GLU A 188 12.57 22.51 35.35
CA GLU A 188 13.62 22.39 36.34
C GLU A 188 14.83 22.99 35.63
N ASP A 189 15.03 24.29 35.82
CA ASP A 189 16.29 24.95 35.55
C ASP A 189 17.34 24.28 36.46
N ASP A 190 17.97 23.22 35.96
CA ASP A 190 19.28 22.77 36.43
C ASP A 190 20.33 23.77 35.93
N GLU A 191 20.23 25.02 36.40
CA GLU A 191 21.42 25.84 36.63
C GLU A 191 21.90 25.47 38.03
N GLU A 192 23.05 24.82 38.11
CA GLU A 192 23.81 24.58 39.34
C GLU A 192 24.26 25.93 39.93
N ASP A 193 23.31 26.71 40.44
CA ASP A 193 23.59 27.92 41.19
C ASP A 193 23.40 27.55 42.66
N GLY A 194 24.54 27.35 43.34
CA GLY A 194 24.62 26.94 44.75
C GLY A 194 23.60 27.70 45.60
N GLY A 195 22.48 27.03 45.87
CA GLY A 195 21.32 27.57 46.55
C GLY A 195 21.72 28.26 47.85
N TRP A 196 20.97 29.31 48.21
CA TRP A 196 21.12 30.26 49.33
C TRP A 196 22.31 30.11 50.29
N ILE A 197 22.52 28.90 50.83
CA ILE A 197 23.68 28.46 51.61
C ILE A 197 25.02 28.77 50.92
N GLY A 198 25.20 28.47 49.62
CA GLY A 198 26.44 28.73 48.89
C GLY A 198 26.69 30.22 48.63
N ARG A 199 25.63 31.02 48.54
CA ARG A 199 25.72 32.49 48.47
C ARG A 199 26.08 33.09 49.83
N TRP A 200 25.49 32.58 50.90
CA TRP A 200 25.79 33.02 52.27
C TRP A 200 27.23 32.67 52.68
N GLN A 201 27.70 31.47 52.30
CA GLN A 201 29.06 31.01 52.57
C GLN A 201 30.12 31.84 51.81
N ARG A 202 29.84 32.22 50.55
CA ARG A 202 30.71 33.15 49.79
C ARG A 202 30.74 34.55 50.42
N CYS A 203 29.59 35.09 50.82
CA CYS A 203 29.54 36.40 51.50
C CYS A 203 30.29 36.37 52.84
N ALA A 204 30.15 35.29 53.63
CA ALA A 204 30.86 35.15 54.89
C ALA A 204 32.38 35.18 54.70
N VAL A 205 32.91 34.44 53.73
CA VAL A 205 34.36 34.42 53.42
C VAL A 205 34.86 35.81 52.99
N LEU A 206 34.11 36.51 52.13
CA LEU A 206 34.48 37.85 51.67
C LEU A 206 34.50 38.88 52.81
N VAL A 207 33.52 38.82 53.72
CA VAL A 207 33.46 39.71 54.89
C VAL A 207 34.64 39.44 55.84
N SER A 208 34.99 38.17 56.09
CA SER A 208 36.14 37.82 56.94
C SER A 208 37.47 38.31 56.34
N LEU A 209 37.68 38.11 55.04
CA LEU A 209 38.89 38.58 54.36
C LEU A 209 38.97 40.11 54.32
N GLY A 210 37.87 40.79 54.00
CA GLY A 210 37.80 42.26 54.02
C GLY A 210 38.07 42.84 55.41
N GLY A 211 37.53 42.22 56.45
CA GLY A 211 37.79 42.60 57.85
C GLY A 211 39.26 42.48 58.22
N ALA A 212 39.92 41.37 57.87
CA ALA A 212 41.34 41.19 58.15
C ALA A 212 42.23 42.23 57.45
N VAL A 213 41.92 42.56 56.18
CA VAL A 213 42.67 43.59 55.43
C VAL A 213 42.46 44.98 56.05
N LEU A 214 41.24 45.33 56.45
CA LEU A 214 40.95 46.59 57.12
C LEU A 214 41.65 46.69 58.48
N SER A 215 41.67 45.61 59.27
CA SER A 215 42.41 45.57 60.53
C SER A 215 43.92 45.72 60.32
N LEU A 216 44.49 45.09 59.29
CA LEU A 216 45.91 45.27 58.94
C LEU A 216 46.20 46.71 58.54
N ALA A 217 45.37 47.29 57.67
CA ALA A 217 45.53 48.67 57.22
C ALA A 217 45.40 49.66 58.39
N ALA A 218 44.44 49.45 59.28
CA ALA A 218 44.29 50.25 60.50
C ALA A 218 45.51 50.12 61.43
N TYR A 219 46.05 48.90 61.58
CA TYR A 219 47.27 48.68 62.36
C TYR A 219 48.46 49.44 61.75
N PHE A 220 48.66 49.38 60.43
CA PHE A 220 49.73 50.11 59.75
C PHE A 220 49.58 51.63 59.82
N LEU A 221 48.35 52.15 59.74
CA LEU A 221 48.10 53.59 59.91
C LEU A 221 48.37 54.03 61.35
N LEU A 222 47.95 53.24 62.34
CA LEU A 222 48.22 53.53 63.76
C LEU A 222 49.71 53.42 64.11
N SER A 223 50.42 52.41 63.57
CA SER A 223 51.87 52.30 63.76
C SER A 223 52.62 53.44 63.07
N ALA A 224 52.23 53.83 61.85
CA ALA A 224 52.83 54.97 61.15
C ALA A 224 52.61 56.31 61.88
N THR A 225 51.52 56.46 62.63
CA THR A 225 51.30 57.65 63.49
C THR A 225 52.11 57.62 64.78
N GLN A 226 52.54 56.45 65.27
CA GLN A 226 53.39 56.32 66.47
C GLN A 226 54.88 56.52 66.15
N ASP A 227 55.31 56.27 64.91
CA ASP A 227 56.70 56.47 64.47
C ASP A 227 56.99 57.91 63.98
N GLY A 228 56.00 58.81 63.98
CA GLY A 228 56.07 60.16 63.40
C GLY A 228 56.28 61.32 64.38
N GLU A 229 56.24 61.09 65.70
CA GLU A 229 56.50 62.12 66.71
C GLU A 229 57.68 61.71 67.60
N GLY A 230 58.90 61.89 67.10
CA GLY A 230 60.09 61.60 67.87
C GLY A 230 61.38 62.02 67.18
N THR A 231 61.85 63.23 67.54
CA THR A 231 63.24 63.71 67.47
C THR A 231 63.71 64.38 66.16
N GLU A 232 63.57 65.71 66.11
CA GLU A 232 64.64 66.59 65.61
C GLU A 232 65.22 67.42 66.78
N PRO A 233 66.51 67.79 66.70
CA PRO A 233 67.35 68.01 67.87
C PRO A 233 67.69 69.49 68.10
N LEU A 234 67.89 69.86 69.38
CA LEU A 234 68.73 70.95 69.90
C LEU A 234 68.23 71.22 71.33
N GLY A 235 69.05 71.22 72.37
CA GLY A 235 70.50 71.18 72.47
C GLY A 235 70.81 71.54 73.91
N HIS A 236 71.72 70.81 74.55
CA HIS A 236 72.32 71.32 75.76
C HIS A 236 73.29 72.42 75.35
N VAL A 237 73.17 73.53 76.05
CA VAL A 237 74.21 74.51 76.25
C VAL A 237 75.49 73.78 76.71
N PHE A 238 76.54 73.97 75.91
CA PHE A 238 77.95 73.57 76.00
C PHE A 238 78.35 72.16 75.60
#